data_AF-A0AAV1BZV6-F1
#
_entry.id   AF-A0AAV1BZV6-F1
#
_cell.length_a   1.000
_cell.length_b   1.000
_cell.length_c   1.000
_cell.angle_alpha   90.00
_cell.angle_beta   90.00
_cell.angle_gamma   90.00
#
_symmetry.space_group_name_H-M   'P 1'
#
loop_
_entity.id
_entity.type
_entity.pdbx_description
1 polymer ?
#
loop_
_entity_poly.entity_id
_entity_poly.type
_entity_poly.pdbx_seq_one_letter_code
_entity_poly.pdbx_strand_id
1 'polypeptide(L)'
;MEVKSIVPVIDMQHPGGLAEKIVKASEEWGCFRITNHGISLELLSEMKVVCRSLLDLPLKIKQGNASPYFQGLNIDDVSFPGVADDFFSQVNASTLQR
;
A
#
# COMPACT_ATOMS: atom_id res chain seq x y z
N MET A 1 8.46 5.63 -22.03
CA MET A 1 8.27 6.97 -21.43
C MET A 1 8.53 6.82 -19.94
N GLU A 2 9.54 7.52 -19.43
CA GLU A 2 9.90 7.48 -18.01
C GLU A 2 8.88 8.32 -17.24
N VAL A 3 7.96 7.65 -16.54
CA VAL A 3 6.99 8.32 -15.69
C VAL A 3 7.76 8.80 -14.46
N LYS A 4 8.05 10.10 -14.39
CA LYS A 4 8.67 10.73 -13.22
C LYS A 4 7.74 10.53 -12.03
N SER A 5 8.07 9.60 -11.13
CA SER A 5 7.24 9.36 -9.96
C SER A 5 7.29 10.59 -9.06
N ILE A 6 6.11 11.00 -8.59
CA ILE A 6 6.00 12.13 -7.66
C ILE A 6 6.64 11.76 -6.32
N VAL A 7 6.65 10.48 -5.94
CA VAL A 7 7.20 9.98 -4.68
C VAL A 7 8.58 9.30 -4.91
N PRO A 8 9.56 9.43 -4.00
CA PRO A 8 10.86 8.77 -4.10
C PRO A 8 10.73 7.24 -4.19
N VAL A 9 11.56 6.62 -5.03
CA VAL A 9 11.65 5.16 -5.17
C VAL A 9 13.00 4.68 -4.68
N ILE A 10 12.99 3.73 -3.76
CA ILE A 10 14.17 3.16 -3.13
C ILE A 10 14.29 1.70 -3.56
N ASP A 11 15.42 1.36 -4.17
CA ASP A 11 15.79 0.00 -4.53
C ASP A 11 16.57 -0.65 -3.37
N MET A 12 16.01 -1.69 -2.78
CA MET A 12 16.61 -2.39 -1.63
C MET A 12 17.83 -3.23 -1.99
N GLN A 13 18.03 -3.55 -3.26
CA GLN A 13 19.21 -4.29 -3.74
C GLN A 13 20.33 -3.37 -4.21
N HIS A 14 20.16 -2.05 -4.02
CA HIS A 14 21.20 -1.09 -4.37
C HIS A 14 22.45 -1.28 -3.47
N PRO A 15 23.67 -1.32 -4.03
CA PRO A 15 24.87 -1.82 -3.33
C PRO A 15 25.40 -0.91 -2.20
N GLY A 16 24.73 0.18 -1.83
CA GLY A 16 25.13 1.06 -0.72
C GLY A 16 24.27 2.31 -0.59
N GLY A 17 24.41 3.06 0.50
CA GLY A 17 23.71 4.33 0.68
C GLY A 17 22.20 4.21 0.95
N LEU A 18 21.71 3.02 1.31
CA LEU A 18 20.28 2.75 1.47
C LEU A 18 19.71 3.51 2.68
N ALA A 19 20.46 3.56 3.79
CA ALA A 19 20.05 4.24 5.00
C ALA A 19 19.89 5.75 4.77
N GLU A 20 20.86 6.37 4.08
CA GLU A 20 20.86 7.79 3.76
C GLU A 20 19.72 8.15 2.81
N LYS A 21 19.41 7.27 1.83
CA LYS A 21 18.25 7.45 0.95
C LYS A 21 16.93 7.37 1.71
N ILE A 22 16.80 6.42 2.65
CA ILE A 22 15.61 6.29 3.49
C ILE A 22 15.45 7.51 4.39
N VAL A 23 16.51 7.95 5.08
CA VAL A 23 16.48 9.15 5.93
C VAL A 23 16.07 10.37 5.12
N LYS A 24 16.73 10.63 3.99
CA LYS A 24 16.42 11.77 3.14
C LYS A 24 14.98 11.76 2.63
N ALA A 25 14.50 10.61 2.16
CA ALA A 25 13.11 10.48 1.71
C ALA A 25 12.12 10.65 2.87
N SER A 26 12.47 10.22 4.08
CA SER A 26 11.65 10.42 5.27
C SER A 26 11.58 11.89 5.68
N GLU A 27 12.72 12.60 5.65
CA GLU A 27 12.82 14.02 6.01
C GLU A 27 12.14 14.94 4.99
N GLU A 28 12.33 14.68 3.69
CA GLU A 28 11.84 15.55 2.62
C GLU A 28 10.39 15.23 2.23
N TRP A 29 9.97 13.96 2.28
CA TRP A 29 8.67 13.52 1.76
C TRP A 29 7.76 12.89 2.81
N GLY A 30 8.31 12.33 3.89
CA GLY A 30 7.56 11.53 4.86
C GLY A 30 6.99 10.22 4.29
N CYS A 31 7.22 9.93 3.01
CA CYS A 31 6.71 8.77 2.29
C CYS A 31 7.64 8.41 1.12
N PHE A 32 7.83 7.11 0.87
CA PHE A 32 8.63 6.61 -0.24
C PHE A 32 8.16 5.21 -0.65
N ARG A 33 8.48 4.83 -1.88
CA ARG A 33 8.18 3.51 -2.44
C ARG A 33 9.41 2.63 -2.40
N ILE A 34 9.24 1.38 -1.98
CA ILE A 34 10.31 0.39 -1.97
C ILE A 34 10.16 -0.57 -3.16
N THR A 35 11.29 -0.93 -3.78
CA THR A 35 11.39 -1.92 -4.87
C THR A 35 12.49 -2.93 -4.56
N ASN A 36 12.44 -4.10 -5.22
CA ASN A 36 13.39 -5.20 -5.03
C ASN A 36 13.58 -5.64 -3.56
N HIS A 37 12.53 -5.51 -2.75
CA HIS A 37 12.53 -5.82 -1.31
C HIS A 37 12.66 -7.32 -0.97
N GLY A 38 12.69 -8.21 -1.97
CA GLY A 38 12.90 -9.65 -1.78
C GLY A 38 11.66 -10.45 -1.35
N ILE A 39 10.49 -9.80 -1.23
CA ILE A 39 9.22 -10.50 -0.98
C ILE A 39 8.71 -11.03 -2.32
N SER A 40 8.26 -12.29 -2.35
CA SER A 40 7.80 -12.92 -3.59
C SER A 40 6.55 -12.24 -4.14
N LEU A 41 6.50 -12.07 -5.46
CA LEU A 41 5.33 -11.50 -6.15
C LEU A 41 4.10 -12.38 -6.02
N GLU A 42 4.28 -13.70 -5.93
CA GLU A 42 3.22 -14.68 -5.71
C GLU A 42 2.53 -14.47 -4.36
N LEU A 43 3.30 -14.35 -3.27
CA LEU A 43 2.74 -14.07 -1.93
C LEU A 43 1.97 -12.76 -1.89
N LEU A 44 2.50 -11.70 -2.52
CA LEU A 44 1.80 -10.42 -2.63
C LEU A 44 0.49 -10.56 -3.40
N SER A 45 0.49 -11.33 -4.50
CA SER A 45 -0.71 -11.58 -5.30
C SER A 45 -1.77 -12.35 -4.52
N GLU A 46 -1.38 -13.41 -3.80
CA GLU A 46 -2.29 -14.20 -2.97
C GLU A 46 -2.91 -13.34 -1.86
N MET A 47 -2.10 -12.53 -1.17
CA MET A 47 -2.58 -11.60 -0.15
C MET A 47 -3.66 -10.67 -0.69
N LYS A 48 -3.47 -10.12 -1.90
CA LYS A 48 -4.48 -9.28 -2.55
C LYS A 48 -5.78 -10.01 -2.87
N VAL A 49 -5.68 -11.25 -3.36
CA VAL A 49 -6.86 -12.06 -3.67
C VAL A 49 -7.68 -12.30 -2.41
N VAL A 50 -7.03 -12.63 -1.30
CA VAL A 50 -7.69 -12.83 0.00
C VAL A 50 -8.30 -11.53 0.51
N CYS A 51 -7.56 -10.42 0.49
CA CYS A 51 -8.08 -9.10 0.89
C CYS A 51 -9.29 -8.69 0.05
N ARG A 52 -9.23 -8.85 -1.28
CA ARG A 52 -10.37 -8.56 -2.17
C ARG A 52 -11.57 -9.44 -1.85
N SER A 53 -11.36 -10.74 -1.67
CA SER A 53 -12.44 -11.68 -1.31
C SER A 53 -13.13 -11.29 0.00
N LEU A 54 -12.37 -10.78 0.98
CA LEU A 54 -12.93 -10.26 2.24
C LEU A 54 -13.74 -8.96 2.00
N LEU A 55 -13.22 -8.03 1.20
CA LEU A 55 -13.86 -6.75 0.93
C LEU A 55 -15.09 -6.85 0.02
N ASP A 56 -15.15 -7.88 -0.84
CA ASP A 56 -16.30 -8.21 -1.69
C ASP A 56 -17.48 -8.81 -0.90
N LEU A 57 -17.28 -9.18 0.38
CA LEU A 57 -18.38 -9.66 1.22
C LEU A 57 -19.43 -8.56 1.46
N PRO A 58 -20.70 -8.94 1.68
CA PRO A 58 -21.77 -8.01 2.02
C PRO A 58 -21.42 -7.11 3.22
N LEU A 59 -21.81 -5.84 3.15
CA LEU A 59 -21.56 -4.82 4.17
C LEU A 59 -21.91 -5.28 5.58
N LYS A 60 -23.05 -5.96 5.76
CA LYS A 60 -23.50 -6.48 7.05
C LYS A 60 -22.52 -7.48 7.67
N ILE A 61 -21.86 -8.31 6.87
CA ILE A 61 -20.86 -9.28 7.34
C ILE A 61 -19.58 -8.54 7.75
N LYS A 62 -19.17 -7.53 6.97
CA LYS A 62 -17.99 -6.71 7.28
C LYS A 62 -18.17 -5.91 8.57
N GLN A 63 -19.35 -5.32 8.78
CA GLN A 63 -19.70 -4.61 10.01
C GLN A 63 -19.67 -5.51 11.25
N GLY A 64 -20.06 -6.78 11.13
CA GLY A 64 -19.97 -7.74 12.24
C GLY A 64 -18.53 -8.07 12.65
N ASN A 65 -17.55 -7.80 11.78
CA ASN A 65 -16.12 -8.00 12.03
C ASN A 65 -15.36 -6.67 12.21
N ALA A 66 -16.06 -5.54 12.20
CA ALA A 66 -15.45 -4.24 12.44
C ALA A 66 -15.16 -4.09 13.94
N SER A 67 -13.89 -3.81 14.27
CA SER A 67 -13.47 -3.56 15.65
C SER A 67 -13.37 -2.06 15.89
N PRO A 68 -13.90 -1.53 17.01
CA PRO A 68 -13.73 -0.13 17.37
C PRO A 68 -12.29 0.21 17.80
N TYR A 69 -11.40 -0.78 17.92
CA TYR A 69 -10.04 -0.61 18.48
C TYR A 69 -8.92 -0.62 17.43
N PHE A 70 -9.17 -0.19 16.19
CA PHE A 70 -8.16 -0.07 15.11
C PHE A 70 -7.42 -1.36 14.71
N GLN A 71 -7.83 -2.52 15.21
CA GLN A 71 -7.20 -3.82 14.91
C GLN A 71 -7.95 -4.66 13.86
N GLY A 72 -9.06 -4.15 13.32
CA GLY A 72 -9.89 -4.82 12.31
C GLY A 72 -10.24 -3.89 11.14
N LEU A 73 -11.15 -4.32 10.27
CA LEU A 73 -11.69 -3.45 9.19
C LEU A 73 -12.24 -2.16 9.82
N ASN A 74 -11.65 -1.02 9.46
CA ASN A 74 -12.14 0.27 9.93
C ASN A 74 -13.54 0.51 9.33
N ILE A 75 -14.45 1.06 10.13
CA ILE A 75 -15.79 1.44 9.65
C ILE A 75 -15.72 2.43 8.50
N ASP A 76 -14.69 3.28 8.46
CA ASP A 76 -14.46 4.25 7.39
C ASP A 76 -14.05 3.55 6.07
N ASP A 77 -13.17 2.54 6.14
CA ASP A 77 -12.77 1.73 4.96
C ASP A 77 -13.95 0.94 4.40
N VAL A 78 -14.84 0.49 5.29
CA VAL A 78 -16.06 -0.25 4.95
C VAL A 78 -17.11 0.66 4.30
N SER A 79 -17.12 1.95 4.64
CA SER A 79 -18.14 2.92 4.23
C SER A 79 -17.75 3.74 2.99
N PHE A 80 -16.45 3.93 2.74
CA PHE A 80 -15.94 4.77 1.66
C PHE A 80 -14.86 4.06 0.82
N PRO A 81 -15.24 3.09 -0.03
CA PRO A 81 -14.30 2.24 -0.78
C PRO A 81 -13.38 2.99 -1.76
N GLY A 82 -13.61 4.29 -2.04
CA GLY A 82 -12.81 5.09 -2.97
C GLY A 82 -11.67 5.92 -2.34
N VAL A 83 -11.60 6.03 -1.00
CA VAL A 83 -10.59 6.89 -0.34
C VAL A 83 -9.16 6.36 -0.54
N ALA A 84 -9.00 5.03 -0.50
CA ALA A 84 -7.71 4.39 -0.74
C ALA A 84 -7.23 4.54 -2.20
N ASP A 85 -8.16 4.46 -3.16
CA ASP A 85 -7.84 4.61 -4.58
C ASP A 85 -7.28 5.99 -4.92
N ASP A 86 -7.83 7.03 -4.28
CA ASP A 86 -7.38 8.41 -4.47
C ASP A 86 -5.94 8.60 -3.96
N PHE A 87 -5.63 8.06 -2.78
CA PHE A 87 -4.27 8.03 -2.24
C PHE A 87 -3.31 7.27 -3.18
N PHE A 88 -3.68 6.07 -3.63
CA PHE A 88 -2.83 5.25 -4.50
C PHE A 88 -2.59 5.89 -5.88
N SER A 89 -3.54 6.66 -6.39
CA SER A 89 -3.39 7.45 -7.60
C SER A 89 -2.33 8.55 -7.40
N GLN A 90 -2.42 9.30 -6.30
CA GLN A 90 -1.50 10.39 -5.98
C GLN A 90 -0.04 9.92 -5.84
N VAL A 91 0.19 8.74 -5.28
CA VAL A 91 1.54 8.17 -5.11
C VAL A 91 2.03 7.38 -6.33
N ASN A 92 1.26 7.37 -7.43
CA ASN A 92 1.54 6.60 -8.64
C ASN A 92 1.81 5.11 -8.35
N ALA A 93 1.04 4.54 -7.42
CA ALA A 93 1.10 3.12 -7.13
C ALA A 93 0.62 2.34 -8.36
N SER A 94 1.40 1.34 -8.77
CA SER A 94 1.01 0.45 -9.87
C SER A 94 -0.24 -0.37 -9.51
N THR A 95 -0.91 -0.98 -10.49
CA THR A 95 -1.99 -1.95 -10.22
C THR A 95 -1.51 -3.15 -9.40
N LEU A 96 -0.21 -3.44 -9.42
CA LEU A 96 0.41 -4.44 -8.54
C LEU A 96 0.61 -3.94 -7.11
N GLN A 97 0.39 -2.66 -6.83
CA GLN A 97 0.46 -2.04 -5.50
C GLN A 97 -0.91 -1.56 -4.98
N ARG A 98 -1.88 -1.32 -5.88
CA ARG A 98 -3.31 -1.09 -5.61
C ARG A 98 -4.04 -2.40 -5.31
#